data_AF-A0A8J4XU10-F1
#
_entry.id   AF-A0A8J4XU10-F1
#
_cell.length_a   1.000
_cell.length_b   1.000
_cell.length_c   1.000
_cell.angle_alpha   90.00
_cell.angle_beta   90.00
_cell.angle_gamma   90.00
#
_symmetry.space_group_name_H-M   'P 1'
#
loop_
_entity.id
_entity.type
_entity.pdbx_description
1 polymer ?
#
loop_
_entity_poly.entity_id
_entity_poly.type
_entity_poly.pdbx_seq_one_letter_code
_entity_poly.pdbx_strand_id
1 'polypeptide(L)'
;MTLDFRRALRAGGWQYVIQDSDSLLHTAALHAFAKRHNIVIVLGLHAYRSAHVLLSCQELGIPYVTIFGGTDVNECVKDAAKREVMERVVIGAKSLVAFYDLLREAVLQVWVSDATSEHKTGFWRYHESSWFIVDKSDLRMRFITT
;
A
#
# COMPACT_ATOMS: atom_id res chain seq x y z
N MET A 1 15.14 -12.95 -12.85
CA MET A 1 14.23 -13.87 -12.13
C MET A 1 13.08 -13.04 -11.57
N THR A 2 11.91 -13.06 -12.20
CA THR A 2 10.78 -12.22 -11.79
C THR A 2 10.18 -12.79 -10.51
N LEU A 3 10.30 -12.05 -9.41
CA LEU A 3 9.74 -12.43 -8.13
C LEU A 3 8.20 -12.32 -8.22
N ASP A 4 7.51 -13.46 -8.21
CA ASP A 4 6.05 -13.49 -8.11
C ASP A 4 5.66 -13.08 -6.69
N PHE A 5 5.02 -11.90 -6.56
CA PHE A 5 4.50 -11.37 -5.30
C PHE A 5 3.66 -12.39 -4.52
N ARG A 6 2.87 -13.21 -5.23
CA ARG A 6 2.05 -14.28 -4.63
C ARG A 6 2.90 -15.40 -4.03
N ARG A 7 4.01 -15.73 -4.68
CA ARG A 7 4.98 -16.71 -4.17
C ARG A 7 5.64 -16.19 -2.90
N ALA A 8 5.99 -14.90 -2.86
CA ALA A 8 6.61 -14.29 -1.69
C ALA A 8 5.64 -14.27 -0.48
N LEU A 9 4.37 -13.93 -0.69
CA LEU A 9 3.32 -14.02 0.35
C LEU A 9 3.18 -15.44 0.91
N ARG A 10 3.07 -16.45 0.03
CA ARG A 10 2.97 -17.86 0.44
C ARG A 10 4.20 -18.36 1.19
N ALA A 11 5.39 -17.99 0.73
CA ALA A 11 6.64 -18.35 1.40
C ALA A 11 6.73 -17.74 2.81
N GLY A 12 6.12 -16.57 3.03
CA GLY A 12 5.97 -15.95 4.34
C GLY A 12 4.83 -16.53 5.20
N GLY A 13 4.12 -17.56 4.74
CA GLY A 13 2.99 -18.17 5.45
C GLY A 13 1.66 -17.42 5.32
N TRP A 14 1.58 -16.41 4.45
CA TRP A 14 0.36 -15.62 4.27
C TRP A 14 -0.59 -16.30 3.28
N GLN A 15 -1.86 -16.35 3.68
CA GLN A 15 -2.97 -16.58 2.76
C GLN A 15 -3.36 -15.24 2.10
N TYR A 16 -3.82 -15.29 0.85
CA TYR A 16 -4.22 -14.10 0.13
C TYR A 16 -5.42 -14.38 -0.77
N VAL A 17 -6.21 -13.33 -1.00
CA VAL A 17 -7.27 -13.28 -2.02
C VAL A 17 -7.00 -12.06 -2.89
N ILE A 18 -7.21 -12.19 -4.20
CA ILE A 18 -7.06 -11.08 -5.15
C ILE A 18 -8.45 -10.68 -5.60
N GLN A 19 -8.74 -9.39 -5.50
CA GLN A 19 -10.01 -8.81 -5.90
C GLN A 19 -9.73 -7.55 -6.72
N ASP A 20 -10.49 -7.36 -7.80
CA ASP A 20 -10.47 -6.10 -8.54
C ASP A 20 -11.09 -5.00 -7.68
N SER A 21 -10.43 -3.84 -7.58
CA SER A 21 -10.95 -2.69 -6.84
C SER A 21 -12.34 -2.29 -7.34
N ASP A 22 -12.58 -2.38 -8.65
CA ASP A 22 -13.81 -1.90 -9.29
C ASP A 22 -15.02 -2.82 -9.01
N SER A 23 -14.78 -3.97 -8.40
CA SER A 23 -15.82 -4.87 -7.90
C SER A 23 -16.24 -4.60 -6.44
N LEU A 24 -15.54 -3.69 -5.75
CA LEU A 24 -15.75 -3.34 -4.33
C LEU A 24 -16.05 -1.84 -4.18
N LEU A 25 -16.93 -1.30 -5.03
CA LEU A 25 -17.25 0.14 -5.09
C LEU A 25 -17.95 0.71 -3.85
N HIS A 26 -18.50 -0.15 -3.00
CA HIS A 26 -19.27 0.27 -1.82
C HIS A 26 -18.65 -0.30 -0.55
N THR A 27 -18.57 0.53 0.50
CA THR A 27 -18.05 0.15 1.83
C THR A 27 -18.72 -1.13 2.36
N ALA A 28 -20.03 -1.30 2.12
CA ALA A 28 -20.76 -2.51 2.51
C ALA A 28 -20.29 -3.78 1.78
N ALA A 29 -19.95 -3.68 0.49
CA ALA A 29 -19.42 -4.80 -0.29
C ALA A 29 -18.03 -5.19 0.21
N LEU A 30 -17.16 -4.22 0.51
CA LEU A 30 -15.86 -4.45 1.13
C LEU A 30 -16.00 -5.11 2.50
N HIS A 31 -16.92 -4.62 3.35
CA HIS A 31 -17.13 -5.19 4.69
C HIS A 31 -17.58 -6.66 4.62
N ALA A 32 -18.56 -6.97 3.75
CA ALA A 32 -19.01 -8.34 3.53
C ALA A 32 -17.88 -9.25 3.02
N PHE A 33 -17.09 -8.75 2.06
CA PHE A 33 -15.92 -9.46 1.53
C PHE A 33 -14.87 -9.72 2.60
N ALA A 34 -14.50 -8.69 3.37
CA ALA A 34 -13.51 -8.77 4.42
C ALA A 34 -13.91 -9.78 5.50
N LYS A 35 -15.18 -9.76 5.91
CA LYS A 35 -15.74 -10.72 6.87
C LYS A 35 -15.75 -12.15 6.33
N ARG A 36 -16.17 -12.35 5.08
CA ARG A 36 -16.21 -13.69 4.44
C ARG A 36 -14.84 -14.34 4.34
N HIS A 37 -13.81 -13.55 4.08
CA HIS A 37 -12.45 -14.04 3.84
C HIS A 37 -11.51 -13.88 5.04
N ASN A 38 -12.01 -13.43 6.19
CA ASN A 38 -11.21 -13.11 7.38
C ASN A 38 -10.02 -12.19 7.05
N ILE A 39 -10.26 -11.14 6.26
CA ILE A 39 -9.21 -10.21 5.83
C ILE A 39 -8.69 -9.43 7.03
N VAL A 40 -7.40 -9.60 7.34
CA VAL A 40 -6.71 -8.90 8.43
C VAL A 40 -5.95 -7.66 7.97
N ILE A 41 -5.64 -7.56 6.68
CA ILE A 41 -4.94 -6.42 6.07
C ILE A 41 -5.21 -6.37 4.57
N VAL A 42 -5.28 -5.17 3.99
CA VAL A 42 -5.43 -4.94 2.55
C VAL A 42 -4.15 -4.38 1.95
N LEU A 43 -3.75 -4.88 0.78
CA LEU A 43 -2.65 -4.33 -0.01
C LEU A 43 -3.23 -3.70 -1.29
N GLY A 44 -3.22 -2.38 -1.37
CA GLY A 44 -3.71 -1.65 -2.55
C GLY A 44 -2.60 -1.45 -3.57
N LEU A 45 -2.81 -1.92 -4.80
CA LEU A 45 -1.93 -1.64 -5.93
C LEU A 45 -2.42 -0.37 -6.63
N HIS A 46 -1.50 0.58 -6.84
CA HIS A 46 -1.75 1.94 -7.32
C HIS A 46 -2.59 2.76 -6.35
N ALA A 47 -2.00 3.80 -5.77
CA ALA A 47 -2.62 4.62 -4.74
C ALA A 47 -3.93 5.26 -5.22
N TYR A 48 -3.96 5.77 -6.45
CA TYR A 48 -5.18 6.38 -6.99
C TYR A 48 -6.22 5.35 -7.42
N ARG A 49 -5.81 4.30 -8.16
CA ARG A 49 -6.75 3.31 -8.71
C ARG A 49 -7.46 2.52 -7.61
N SER A 50 -6.77 2.22 -6.51
CA SER A 50 -7.33 1.49 -5.38
C SER A 50 -7.93 2.41 -4.30
N ALA A 51 -7.93 3.73 -4.51
CA ALA A 51 -8.24 4.70 -3.47
C ALA A 51 -9.61 4.48 -2.81
N HIS A 52 -10.66 4.19 -3.57
CA HIS A 52 -12.00 3.99 -2.98
C HIS A 52 -12.04 2.81 -2.01
N VAL A 53 -11.34 1.71 -2.32
CA VAL A 53 -11.21 0.56 -1.42
C VAL A 53 -10.39 0.94 -0.18
N LEU A 54 -9.26 1.63 -0.37
CA LEU A 54 -8.37 1.98 0.74
C LEU A 54 -9.00 3.01 1.70
N LEU A 55 -9.74 3.98 1.16
CA LEU A 55 -10.51 4.92 1.96
C LEU A 55 -11.66 4.22 2.70
N SER A 56 -12.33 3.24 2.06
CA SER A 56 -13.32 2.39 2.74
C SER A 56 -12.67 1.53 3.84
N CYS A 57 -11.42 1.10 3.68
CA CYS A 57 -10.68 0.41 4.74
C CYS A 57 -10.46 1.32 5.96
N GLN A 58 -10.18 2.62 5.75
CA GLN A 58 -10.10 3.59 6.85
C GLN A 58 -11.42 3.67 7.63
N GLU A 59 -12.54 3.79 6.92
CA GLU A 59 -13.89 3.86 7.52
C GLU A 59 -14.22 2.60 8.34
N LEU A 60 -13.81 1.42 7.85
CA LEU A 60 -14.06 0.13 8.50
C LEU A 60 -13.02 -0.24 9.57
N GLY A 61 -11.97 0.56 9.74
CA GLY A 61 -10.86 0.22 10.64
C GLY A 61 -10.01 -0.97 10.18
N ILE A 62 -10.08 -1.34 8.90
CA ILE A 62 -9.25 -2.41 8.33
C ILE A 62 -7.88 -1.81 7.99
N PRO A 63 -6.77 -2.33 8.54
CA PRO A 63 -5.44 -1.80 8.21
C PRO A 63 -5.11 -2.08 6.75
N TYR A 64 -4.38 -1.16 6.12
CA TYR A 64 -3.93 -1.35 4.74
C TYR A 64 -2.56 -0.76 4.49
N VAL A 65 -1.97 -1.18 3.38
CA VAL A 65 -0.71 -0.72 2.83
C VAL A 65 -0.97 -0.31 1.39
N THR A 66 -0.40 0.83 0.98
CA THR A 66 -0.48 1.27 -0.41
C THR A 66 0.84 0.98 -1.12
N ILE A 67 0.75 0.41 -2.32
CA ILE A 67 1.86 0.08 -3.19
C ILE A 67 1.75 1.01 -4.40
N PHE A 68 2.73 1.90 -4.57
CA PHE A 68 2.74 2.88 -5.64
C PHE A 68 3.06 2.24 -6.99
N GLY A 69 2.35 2.69 -8.03
CA GLY A 69 2.72 2.47 -9.42
C GLY A 69 3.35 3.72 -10.05
N GLY A 70 4.07 3.54 -11.15
CA GLY A 70 4.70 4.67 -11.86
C GLY A 70 3.70 5.76 -12.26
N THR A 71 2.46 5.39 -12.63
CA THR A 71 1.41 6.35 -12.98
C THR A 71 1.01 7.24 -11.80
N ASP A 72 1.09 6.76 -10.55
CA ASP A 72 0.70 7.56 -9.38
C ASP A 72 1.60 8.80 -9.24
N VAL A 73 2.92 8.60 -9.32
CA VAL A 73 3.93 9.67 -9.18
C VAL A 73 4.21 10.44 -10.46
N ASN A 74 4.01 9.83 -11.64
CA ASN A 74 4.35 10.48 -12.90
C ASN A 74 3.17 11.26 -13.49
N GLU A 75 1.93 10.79 -13.30
CA GLU A 75 0.77 11.37 -13.98
C GLU A 75 -0.33 11.79 -13.02
N CYS A 76 -0.78 10.90 -12.13
CA CYS A 76 -1.89 11.20 -11.22
C CYS A 76 -1.58 12.37 -10.29
N VAL A 77 -0.33 12.52 -9.84
CA VAL A 77 0.07 13.62 -8.95
C VAL A 77 -0.07 15.01 -9.58
N LYS A 78 -0.05 15.11 -10.91
CA LYS A 78 -0.17 16.37 -11.64
C LYS A 78 -1.61 16.90 -11.62
N ASP A 79 -2.58 16.04 -11.38
CA ASP A 79 -4.00 16.38 -11.23
C ASP A 79 -4.31 16.64 -9.75
N ALA A 80 -4.76 17.86 -9.43
CA ALA A 80 -4.99 18.28 -8.05
C ALA A 80 -6.02 17.41 -7.32
N ALA A 81 -7.10 16.99 -8.00
CA ALA A 81 -8.14 16.17 -7.40
C ALA A 81 -7.65 14.75 -7.13
N LYS A 82 -6.87 14.18 -8.07
CA LYS A 82 -6.26 12.86 -7.86
C LYS A 82 -5.20 12.89 -6.77
N ARG A 83 -4.41 13.95 -6.70
CA ARG A 83 -3.40 14.14 -5.67
C ARG A 83 -4.03 14.20 -4.28
N GLU A 84 -5.10 14.97 -4.10
CA GLU A 84 -5.84 15.04 -2.82
C GLU A 84 -6.36 13.66 -2.38
N VAL A 85 -6.92 12.89 -3.32
CA VAL A 85 -7.36 11.51 -3.06
C VAL A 85 -6.19 10.63 -2.60
N MET A 86 -5.04 10.71 -3.27
CA MET A 86 -3.84 9.95 -2.90
C MET A 86 -3.25 10.39 -1.57
N GLU A 87 -3.27 11.69 -1.24
CA GLU A 87 -2.81 12.21 0.05
C GLU A 87 -3.61 11.58 1.20
N ARG A 88 -4.95 11.51 1.08
CA ARG A 88 -5.80 10.83 2.07
C ARG A 88 -5.46 9.35 2.21
N VAL A 89 -5.17 8.66 1.10
CA VAL A 89 -4.73 7.26 1.09
C VAL A 89 -3.39 7.12 1.82
N VAL A 90 -2.44 8.02 1.59
CA VAL A 90 -1.12 8.00 2.24
C VAL A 90 -1.24 8.21 3.75
N ILE A 91 -2.05 9.19 4.18
CA ILE A 91 -2.23 9.53 5.60
C ILE A 91 -2.74 8.34 6.42
N GLY A 92 -3.70 7.56 5.89
CA GLY A 92 -4.27 6.42 6.60
C GLY A 92 -3.49 5.11 6.46
N ALA A 93 -2.48 5.05 5.58
CA ALA A 93 -1.76 3.81 5.31
C ALA A 93 -0.88 3.41 6.50
N LYS A 94 -0.85 2.11 6.81
CA LYS A 94 0.12 1.55 7.77
C LYS A 94 1.53 1.54 7.21
N SER A 95 1.65 1.47 5.89
CA SER A 95 2.92 1.57 5.20
C SER A 95 2.75 1.96 3.73
N LEU A 96 3.84 2.45 3.14
CA LEU A 96 3.99 2.91 1.77
C LEU A 96 5.01 2.02 1.06
N VAL A 97 4.69 1.44 -0.09
CA VAL A 97 5.62 0.53 -0.79
C VAL A 97 5.93 1.06 -2.18
N ALA A 98 7.22 1.11 -2.51
CA ALA A 98 7.73 1.42 -3.84
C ALA A 98 8.68 0.29 -4.28
N PHE A 99 8.65 -0.08 -5.56
CA PHE A 99 9.41 -1.25 -6.07
C PHE A 99 10.88 -0.96 -6.39
N TYR A 100 11.26 0.31 -6.55
CA TYR A 100 12.62 0.73 -6.91
C TYR A 100 12.92 2.14 -6.40
N ASP A 101 14.22 2.49 -6.33
CA ASP A 101 14.70 3.71 -5.69
C ASP A 101 14.13 4.99 -6.27
N LEU A 102 14.16 5.13 -7.61
CA LEU A 102 13.62 6.34 -8.26
C LEU A 102 12.13 6.56 -7.95
N LEU A 103 11.34 5.48 -7.86
CA LEU A 103 9.93 5.59 -7.45
C LEU A 103 9.80 5.97 -5.98
N ARG A 104 10.63 5.39 -5.10
CA ARG A 104 10.66 5.77 -3.69
C ARG A 104 11.00 7.24 -3.53
N GLU A 105 12.03 7.74 -4.20
CA GLU A 105 12.44 9.14 -4.16
C GLU A 105 11.32 10.07 -4.64
N ALA A 106 10.64 9.71 -5.74
CA ALA A 106 9.49 10.45 -6.24
C ALA A 106 8.33 10.48 -5.21
N VAL A 107 8.02 9.34 -4.57
CA VAL A 107 7.00 9.28 -3.50
C VAL A 107 7.38 10.19 -2.32
N LEU A 108 8.66 10.17 -1.90
CA LEU A 108 9.12 10.98 -0.78
C LEU A 108 9.08 12.48 -1.09
N GLN A 109 9.43 12.89 -2.31
CA GLN A 109 9.36 14.29 -2.74
C GLN A 109 7.93 14.84 -2.74
N VAL A 110 6.94 13.99 -3.02
CA VAL A 110 5.55 14.42 -3.10
C VAL A 110 4.87 14.42 -1.74
N TRP A 111 5.05 13.36 -0.93
CA TRP A 111 4.23 13.13 0.27
C TRP A 111 4.98 13.10 1.60
N VAL A 112 6.32 13.18 1.61
CA VAL A 112 7.14 12.96 2.83
C VAL A 112 8.21 14.05 3.00
N SER A 113 8.16 15.15 2.23
CA SER A 113 9.22 16.16 2.19
C SER A 113 9.34 17.05 3.44
N ASP A 114 8.34 17.06 4.33
CA ASP A 114 8.37 17.86 5.57
C ASP A 114 8.50 16.98 6.82
N ALA A 115 9.71 16.94 7.38
CA ALA A 115 10.08 16.23 8.60
C ALA A 115 9.51 16.89 9.90
N THR A 116 8.23 17.25 9.92
CA THR A 116 7.56 17.88 11.09
C THR A 116 6.27 17.21 11.54
N SER A 117 5.86 16.10 10.92
CA SER A 117 4.79 15.26 11.44
C SER A 117 5.35 13.90 11.83
N GLU A 118 4.83 13.31 12.91
CA GLU A 118 5.25 12.05 13.52
C GLU A 118 5.05 10.79 12.64
N HIS A 119 5.40 10.88 11.36
CA HIS A 119 5.53 9.78 10.44
C HIS A 119 6.78 8.98 10.84
N LYS A 120 6.59 7.97 11.70
CA LYS A 120 7.63 6.97 12.00
C LYS A 120 7.84 6.10 10.75
N THR A 121 8.57 6.62 9.77
CA THR A 121 9.00 5.87 8.59
C THR A 121 10.31 5.16 8.90
N GLY A 122 10.24 3.86 9.18
CA GLY A 122 11.40 2.98 9.19
C GLY A 122 11.67 2.44 7.78
N PHE A 123 12.84 2.72 7.20
CA PHE A 123 13.23 2.23 5.88
C PHE A 123 14.24 1.09 6.03
N TRP A 124 13.99 -0.06 5.40
CA TRP A 124 14.93 -1.18 5.42
C TRP A 124 15.15 -1.73 4.01
N ARG A 125 16.42 -1.90 3.65
CA ARG A 125 16.88 -2.52 2.40
C ARG A 125 17.18 -3.99 2.68
N TYR A 126 16.43 -4.92 2.09
CA TYR A 126 16.66 -6.35 2.30
C TYR A 126 17.67 -6.94 1.30
N HIS A 127 17.79 -6.38 0.08
CA HIS A 127 18.85 -6.70 -0.89
C HIS A 127 18.92 -5.65 -2.02
N GLU A 128 19.94 -5.70 -2.89
CA GLU A 128 20.20 -4.76 -4.01
C GLU A 128 19.05 -4.58 -5.03
N SER A 129 17.94 -5.32 -4.90
CA SER A 129 16.89 -5.41 -5.91
C SER A 129 15.46 -5.37 -5.36
N SER A 130 15.24 -5.10 -4.08
CA SER A 130 13.88 -5.09 -3.51
C SER A 130 13.75 -4.21 -2.26
N TRP A 131 12.72 -3.36 -2.25
CA TRP A 131 12.41 -2.41 -1.19
C TRP A 131 11.06 -2.73 -0.53
N PHE A 132 10.99 -2.62 0.80
CA PHE A 132 9.74 -2.61 1.57
C PHE A 132 9.84 -1.60 2.72
N ILE A 133 8.72 -0.97 3.07
CA ILE A 133 8.59 -0.14 4.27
C ILE A 133 7.62 -0.85 5.22
N VAL A 134 7.91 -0.88 6.52
CA VAL A 134 6.98 -1.28 7.60
C VAL A 134 7.39 -0.56 8.88
N ASP A 135 6.51 0.21 9.54
CA ASP A 135 6.39 0.26 11.01
C ASP A 135 5.16 1.04 11.54
N LYS A 136 4.41 0.42 12.46
CA LYS A 136 4.20 0.94 13.83
C LYS A 136 3.72 -0.23 14.71
N SER A 137 4.69 -0.90 15.32
CA SER A 137 4.62 -1.73 16.52
C SER A 137 3.80 -3.03 16.58
N ASP A 138 3.05 -3.50 15.56
CA ASP A 138 2.45 -4.85 15.67
C ASP A 138 2.10 -5.65 14.40
N LEU A 139 2.65 -5.33 13.23
CA LEU A 139 2.46 -6.17 12.03
C LEU A 139 3.78 -6.42 11.31
N ARG A 140 4.41 -7.56 11.61
CA ARG A 140 5.64 -8.02 10.94
C ARG A 140 5.33 -8.43 9.50
N MET A 141 5.56 -7.53 8.54
CA MET A 141 5.68 -7.93 7.14
C MET A 141 7.11 -8.43 6.90
N ARG A 142 7.29 -9.73 6.65
CA ARG A 142 8.56 -10.32 6.20
C ARG A 142 8.36 -10.91 4.80
N PHE A 143 9.10 -10.40 3.83
CA PHE A 143 9.30 -11.07 2.54
C PHE A 143 10.70 -11.67 2.54
N ILE A 144 10.79 -13.00 2.65
CA ILE A 144 12.04 -13.73 2.41
C ILE A 144 12.10 -14.04 0.93
N THR A 145 13.15 -13.57 0.26
CA THR A 145 13.60 -14.15 -0.99
C THR A 145 15.09 -14.43 -0.83
N THR A 146 15.52 -15.60 -1.31
CA THR A 146 16.85 -16.20 -1.12
C THR A 146 18.01 -15.22 -1.28
#